data_AF-A0A958NKZ1-F1
#
_entry.id   AF-A0A958NKZ1-F1
#
_cell.length_a   1.000
_cell.length_b   1.000
_cell.length_c   1.000
_cell.angle_alpha   90.00
_cell.angle_beta   90.00
_cell.angle_gamma   90.00
#
_symmetry.space_group_name_H-M   'P 1'
#
loop_
_entity.id
_entity.type
_entity.pdbx_description
1 polymer ?
#
loop_
_entity_poly.entity_id
_entity_poly.type
_entity_poly.pdbx_seq_one_letter_code
_entity_poly.pdbx_strand_id
1 'polypeptide(L)'
;MIQQTIHNLILLIFLMFSGICLAQNSLVGDGFGGRKWYVPTNYTVGSYSAYSICYENCDSQLNQLYGWGSNIYNSIGIGLTTTGVNVPTLIPNIYDIKYISAGYLVSVIKHDNTAWAWGTSGNYSGFGGNPIQVMSNVSFLDAGSNTLCYVKNDGTVWSIGANSAGHFGDGNVNYLFNSIPVQMLNINNAARVAVNFLSTIILLKDSSVWSVGDNYGGNLGLGSNITQTLIPMQVAGIPKIIDIKSNAEATIALTVNGNVYTWGIDYNSGYYNYSPTLIQNLSNIIAISGCDDGNHFLALDENKNCYGWGKNNYNSSFGSPNPSYTPSLVATDVIDIMAGETFSYIVKSDGSLWATGFTNLGSVWLNLPSNLETDTFTLIDPSLAPEACKIVGGGLPCFDELINDSIYFPNVFTPNGDGFNDHFYFPNEGINELNCQIFNRWGTKVYEWDNINGFWDGKTAAGNDCPDGVYYYIVNYKRIASMDTEQHTGYITLIR
;
A
#
# COMPACT_ATOMS: atom_id res chain seq x y z
N MET A 1 24.50 30.59 -13.21
CA MET A 1 25.10 29.90 -14.39
C MET A 1 26.24 28.98 -14.00
N ILE A 2 27.37 29.45 -13.44
CA ILE A 2 28.53 28.57 -13.11
C ILE A 2 28.19 27.49 -12.04
N GLN A 3 27.38 27.83 -11.03
CA GLN A 3 26.88 26.84 -10.03
C GLN A 3 25.96 25.77 -10.63
N GLN A 4 25.20 26.13 -11.68
CA GLN A 4 24.25 25.26 -12.36
C GLN A 4 24.97 24.29 -13.31
N THR A 5 26.07 24.74 -13.93
CA THR A 5 26.94 23.90 -14.76
C THR A 5 27.76 22.92 -13.91
N ILE A 6 28.21 23.32 -12.71
CA ILE A 6 28.93 22.42 -11.80
C ILE A 6 28.00 21.35 -11.21
N HIS A 7 26.75 21.69 -10.88
CA HIS A 7 25.79 20.72 -10.36
C HIS A 7 25.29 19.75 -11.46
N ASN A 8 25.07 20.23 -12.68
CA ASN A 8 24.76 19.37 -13.83
C ASN A 8 25.92 18.44 -14.19
N LEU A 9 27.18 18.87 -14.00
CA LEU A 9 28.34 18.00 -14.18
C LEU A 9 28.43 16.93 -13.08
N ILE A 10 28.10 17.27 -11.83
CA ILE A 10 28.09 16.31 -10.70
C ILE A 10 26.96 15.28 -10.87
N LEU A 11 25.77 15.70 -11.32
CA LEU A 11 24.65 14.79 -11.59
C LEU A 11 24.94 13.86 -12.78
N LEU A 12 25.55 14.38 -13.85
CA LEU A 12 25.92 13.59 -15.03
C LEU A 12 27.12 12.66 -14.77
N ILE A 13 28.05 13.03 -13.89
CA ILE A 13 29.17 12.18 -13.44
C ILE A 13 28.68 11.08 -12.47
N PHE A 14 27.68 11.36 -11.64
CA PHE A 14 27.03 10.32 -10.82
C PHE A 14 26.28 9.30 -11.68
N LEU A 15 25.59 9.75 -12.73
CA LEU A 15 24.85 8.88 -13.65
C LEU A 15 25.75 8.07 -14.62
N MET A 16 27.01 8.46 -14.84
CA MET A 16 27.92 7.77 -15.76
C MET A 16 28.95 6.83 -15.10
N PHE A 17 29.10 6.82 -13.78
CA PHE A 17 30.13 6.02 -13.08
C PHE A 17 29.64 5.10 -11.97
N SER A 18 28.33 4.85 -11.87
CA SER A 18 27.82 3.93 -10.87
C SER A 18 26.85 2.94 -11.51
N GLY A 19 27.17 1.65 -11.39
CA GLY A 19 26.23 0.56 -11.62
C GLY A 19 25.20 0.53 -10.51
N ILE A 20 24.35 1.56 -10.47
CA ILE A 20 23.29 1.70 -9.47
C ILE A 20 22.15 0.78 -9.88
N CYS A 21 22.04 -0.34 -9.19
CA CYS A 21 20.79 -1.08 -9.07
C CYS A 21 19.72 -0.18 -8.42
N LEU A 22 18.53 -0.15 -9.03
CA LEU A 22 17.29 0.49 -8.56
C LEU A 22 16.25 -0.60 -8.21
N ALA A 23 15.22 -0.29 -7.42
CA ALA A 23 15.10 -0.94 -6.12
C ALA A 23 13.75 -1.28 -5.44
N GLN A 24 12.73 -1.73 -6.17
CA GLN A 24 11.29 -1.87 -5.81
C GLN A 24 10.86 -2.05 -4.34
N ASN A 25 9.70 -1.50 -3.97
CA ASN A 25 8.77 -2.01 -2.95
C ASN A 25 7.43 -2.61 -3.38
N SER A 26 6.81 -3.39 -2.48
CA SER A 26 5.66 -4.25 -2.77
C SER A 26 4.54 -4.30 -1.75
N LEU A 27 3.31 -4.73 -2.15
CA LEU A 27 2.26 -5.44 -1.36
C LEU A 27 2.88 -5.97 -0.08
N VAL A 28 2.42 -5.76 1.12
CA VAL A 28 1.32 -5.02 1.69
C VAL A 28 1.80 -3.58 1.92
N GLY A 29 1.26 -2.62 1.17
CA GLY A 29 1.84 -1.28 1.05
C GLY A 29 2.66 -1.26 -0.21
N ASP A 30 2.04 -1.38 -1.37
CA ASP A 30 1.04 -0.44 -1.88
C ASP A 30 0.20 -1.08 -3.02
N GLY A 31 -0.25 -2.31 -2.78
CA GLY A 31 -1.43 -2.93 -3.45
C GLY A 31 -2.66 -3.03 -2.53
N PHE A 32 -2.47 -3.05 -1.21
CA PHE A 32 -3.56 -3.01 -0.23
C PHE A 32 -3.23 -2.16 0.98
N GLY A 33 -4.16 -1.26 1.24
CA GLY A 33 -4.07 -0.28 2.29
C GLY A 33 -4.91 0.87 1.78
N GLY A 34 -6.22 0.87 1.96
CA GLY A 34 -6.97 0.07 2.93
C GLY A 34 -8.44 0.43 2.96
N ARG A 35 -9.15 -0.24 2.07
CA ARG A 35 -10.58 -0.49 2.19
C ARG A 35 -10.72 -1.92 2.71
N LYS A 36 -11.45 -2.13 3.81
CA LYS A 36 -11.50 -3.42 4.53
C LYS A 36 -12.50 -4.44 3.94
N TRP A 37 -13.16 -4.18 2.82
CA TRP A 37 -13.96 -5.20 2.12
C TRP A 37 -13.08 -6.19 1.32
N TYR A 38 -11.76 -6.11 1.49
CA TYR A 38 -10.77 -6.82 0.71
C TYR A 38 -9.80 -7.57 1.63
N VAL A 39 -9.80 -8.92 1.55
CA VAL A 39 -8.90 -9.79 2.32
C VAL A 39 -7.66 -10.04 1.44
N PRO A 40 -6.46 -9.58 1.84
CA PRO A 40 -5.26 -9.73 1.02
C PRO A 40 -4.92 -11.21 0.85
N THR A 41 -4.34 -11.55 -0.30
CA THR A 41 -3.65 -12.83 -0.43
C THR A 41 -2.39 -12.85 0.43
N ASN A 42 -1.98 -14.06 0.82
CA ASN A 42 -0.79 -14.29 1.63
C ASN A 42 0.53 -14.01 0.91
N TYR A 43 0.56 -13.25 -0.19
CA TYR A 43 1.73 -13.10 -1.06
C TYR A 43 2.12 -11.63 -1.23
N THR A 44 3.41 -11.35 -1.16
CA THR A 44 4.04 -10.03 -1.19
C THR A 44 5.39 -10.14 -1.92
N VAL A 45 5.89 -9.09 -2.56
CA VAL A 45 6.91 -9.21 -3.62
C VAL A 45 7.81 -7.98 -3.78
N GLY A 46 8.82 -7.78 -2.94
CA GLY A 46 9.83 -6.72 -3.10
C GLY A 46 10.68 -6.87 -4.37
N SER A 47 11.68 -6.00 -4.57
CA SER A 47 12.42 -5.83 -5.85
C SER A 47 12.95 -7.09 -6.46
N TYR A 48 13.57 -7.88 -5.60
CA TYR A 48 14.14 -9.14 -6.04
C TYR A 48 13.75 -10.27 -5.10
N SER A 49 12.84 -10.04 -4.17
CA SER A 49 12.49 -10.99 -3.11
C SER A 49 11.00 -10.97 -2.86
N ALA A 50 10.39 -12.14 -2.77
CA ALA A 50 9.00 -12.30 -2.42
C ALA A 50 8.82 -12.90 -1.04
N TYR A 51 7.66 -12.68 -0.44
CA TYR A 51 7.29 -13.20 0.87
C TYR A 51 5.90 -13.77 0.84
N SER A 52 5.66 -14.66 1.80
CA SER A 52 4.35 -15.19 2.06
C SER A 52 4.11 -15.31 3.55
N ILE A 53 2.88 -14.99 3.96
CA ILE A 53 2.41 -15.16 5.33
C ILE A 53 1.65 -16.48 5.40
N CYS A 54 2.04 -17.37 6.28
CA CYS A 54 1.53 -18.72 6.32
C CYS A 54 0.99 -19.05 7.69
N TYR A 55 -0.17 -19.72 7.74
CA TYR A 55 -0.77 -20.18 8.97
C TYR A 55 -0.44 -21.67 9.12
N GLU A 56 0.11 -22.08 10.27
CA GLU A 56 0.47 -23.49 10.50
C GLU A 56 -0.77 -24.38 10.55
N ASN A 57 -1.86 -23.87 11.13
CA ASN A 57 -3.20 -24.45 11.13
C ASN A 57 -4.25 -23.37 11.46
N CYS A 58 -5.52 -23.67 11.22
CA CYS A 58 -6.58 -22.68 11.37
C CYS A 58 -6.95 -22.31 12.80
N ASP A 59 -6.53 -23.12 13.76
CA ASP A 59 -6.62 -22.83 15.18
C ASP A 59 -5.45 -21.94 15.70
N SER A 60 -4.35 -21.82 14.93
CA SER A 60 -3.23 -20.96 15.32
C SER A 60 -3.54 -19.50 15.00
N GLN A 61 -3.53 -18.65 16.03
CA GLN A 61 -3.52 -17.20 15.87
C GLN A 61 -2.15 -16.66 15.39
N LEU A 62 -1.15 -17.53 15.24
CA LEU A 62 0.21 -17.15 14.87
C LEU A 62 0.47 -17.51 13.42
N ASN A 63 0.46 -16.51 12.55
CA ASN A 63 0.99 -16.65 11.20
C ASN A 63 2.52 -16.49 11.19
N GLN A 64 3.18 -17.07 10.20
CA GLN A 64 4.63 -17.10 10.06
C GLN A 64 5.03 -16.51 8.71
N LEU A 65 6.11 -15.73 8.68
CA LEU A 65 6.62 -15.14 7.44
C LEU A 65 7.69 -16.03 6.79
N TYR A 66 7.57 -16.19 5.48
CA TYR A 66 8.55 -16.86 4.61
C TYR A 66 8.99 -15.90 3.53
N GLY A 67 10.26 -15.91 3.15
CA GLY A 67 10.83 -15.11 2.07
C GLY A 67 11.61 -15.94 1.07
N TRP A 68 11.62 -15.53 -0.20
CA TRP A 68 12.43 -16.14 -1.26
C TRP A 68 12.85 -15.10 -2.30
N GLY A 69 13.73 -15.49 -3.21
CA GLY A 69 14.31 -14.68 -4.25
C GLY A 69 15.77 -14.32 -4.06
N SER A 70 16.19 -13.20 -4.63
CA SER A 70 17.51 -12.62 -4.44
C SER A 70 17.65 -12.06 -3.03
N ASN A 71 18.85 -12.16 -2.50
CA ASN A 71 19.23 -11.65 -1.19
C ASN A 71 20.45 -10.72 -1.29
N ILE A 72 20.71 -10.14 -2.47
CA ILE A 72 21.84 -9.22 -2.69
C ILE A 72 21.79 -7.99 -1.77
N TYR A 73 20.59 -7.59 -1.34
CA TYR A 73 20.33 -6.49 -0.41
C TYR A 73 19.97 -6.98 0.99
N ASN A 74 20.26 -8.24 1.31
CA ASN A 74 19.85 -8.86 2.56
C ASN A 74 18.32 -8.78 2.81
N SER A 75 17.54 -8.61 1.74
CA SER A 75 16.11 -8.34 1.82
C SER A 75 15.33 -9.56 2.28
N ILE A 76 15.85 -10.79 2.24
CA ILE A 76 15.07 -11.96 2.66
C ILE A 76 14.92 -12.06 4.19
N GLY A 77 15.85 -11.50 4.98
CA GLY A 77 15.71 -11.49 6.44
C GLY A 77 16.14 -12.78 7.16
N ILE A 78 16.93 -13.64 6.51
CA ILE A 78 17.38 -14.94 7.06
C ILE A 78 18.79 -14.90 7.68
N GLY A 79 19.42 -13.73 7.76
CA GLY A 79 20.77 -13.56 8.33
C GLY A 79 21.93 -14.17 7.53
N LEU A 80 21.66 -14.81 6.39
CA LEU A 80 22.67 -15.46 5.54
C LEU A 80 23.28 -14.49 4.51
N THR A 81 24.53 -14.77 4.10
CA THR A 81 25.23 -14.07 3.00
C THR A 81 25.07 -14.80 1.65
N THR A 82 24.05 -15.64 1.50
CA THR A 82 23.73 -16.24 0.20
C THR A 82 23.17 -15.16 -0.73
N THR A 83 23.38 -15.30 -2.05
CA THR A 83 22.87 -14.34 -3.05
C THR A 83 21.36 -14.46 -3.27
N GLY A 84 20.71 -15.47 -2.71
CA GLY A 84 19.27 -15.73 -2.81
C GLY A 84 18.87 -17.14 -2.37
N VAL A 85 17.56 -17.40 -2.35
CA VAL A 85 16.93 -18.73 -2.16
C VAL A 85 15.74 -18.84 -3.13
N ASN A 86 15.55 -19.98 -3.80
CA ASN A 86 14.49 -20.11 -4.83
C ASN A 86 13.22 -20.81 -4.31
N VAL A 87 13.14 -21.03 -3.00
CA VAL A 87 11.98 -21.65 -2.33
C VAL A 87 11.62 -20.81 -1.11
N PRO A 88 10.33 -20.69 -0.75
CA PRO A 88 9.89 -19.99 0.45
C PRO A 88 10.65 -20.47 1.69
N THR A 89 11.47 -19.59 2.26
CA THR A 89 12.35 -19.90 3.38
C THR A 89 11.89 -19.16 4.62
N LEU A 90 11.79 -19.88 5.74
CA LEU A 90 11.38 -19.34 7.04
C LEU A 90 12.23 -18.12 7.44
N ILE A 91 11.58 -17.00 7.79
CA ILE A 91 12.24 -15.83 8.37
C ILE A 91 12.24 -15.97 9.90
N PRO A 92 13.40 -16.18 10.54
CA PRO A 92 13.45 -16.49 11.97
C PRO A 92 12.85 -15.39 12.84
N ASN A 93 12.03 -15.78 13.84
CA ASN A 93 11.45 -14.89 14.87
C ASN A 93 10.51 -13.78 14.35
N ILE A 94 10.09 -13.87 13.08
CA ILE A 94 9.11 -12.97 12.46
C ILE A 94 7.83 -13.75 12.17
N TYR A 95 6.91 -13.66 13.12
CA TYR A 95 5.58 -14.26 13.13
C TYR A 95 4.56 -13.24 13.65
N ASP A 96 3.28 -13.60 13.60
CA ASP A 96 2.13 -12.78 13.98
C ASP A 96 2.05 -11.46 13.20
N ILE A 97 2.23 -11.55 11.90
CA ILE A 97 2.31 -10.44 10.96
C ILE A 97 0.92 -9.93 10.62
N LYS A 98 0.74 -8.63 10.83
CA LYS A 98 -0.43 -7.85 10.42
C LYS A 98 -0.23 -7.19 9.06
N TYR A 99 1.01 -6.79 8.75
CA TYR A 99 1.35 -6.00 7.58
C TYR A 99 2.83 -6.17 7.21
N ILE A 100 3.18 -6.13 5.92
CA ILE A 100 4.56 -6.17 5.41
C ILE A 100 4.69 -5.30 4.17
N SER A 101 5.56 -4.30 4.13
CA SER A 101 5.98 -3.69 2.85
C SER A 101 7.46 -3.98 2.65
N ALA A 102 7.81 -4.39 1.44
CA ALA A 102 9.08 -5.04 1.17
C ALA A 102 9.79 -4.43 0.00
N GLY A 103 11.04 -4.04 0.25
CA GLY A 103 11.88 -3.23 -0.62
C GLY A 103 13.27 -3.75 -0.87
N TYR A 104 14.19 -2.80 -1.10
CA TYR A 104 15.58 -2.99 -0.62
C TYR A 104 15.63 -3.04 0.90
N LEU A 105 14.87 -2.16 1.54
CA LEU A 105 14.55 -2.27 2.96
C LEU A 105 13.18 -2.91 3.10
N VAL A 106 13.08 -3.86 4.02
CA VAL A 106 11.84 -4.57 4.29
C VAL A 106 11.40 -4.27 5.71
N SER A 107 10.10 -4.08 5.90
CA SER A 107 9.55 -3.90 7.23
C SER A 107 8.17 -4.53 7.36
N VAL A 108 7.89 -4.98 8.57
CA VAL A 108 6.64 -5.63 8.95
C VAL A 108 6.07 -4.98 10.19
N ILE A 109 4.74 -4.97 10.29
CA ILE A 109 4.01 -4.70 11.53
C ILE A 109 3.43 -6.03 12.01
N LYS A 110 3.68 -6.37 13.26
CA LYS A 110 3.03 -7.49 13.96
C LYS A 110 1.66 -7.07 14.51
N HIS A 111 0.78 -8.01 14.88
CA HIS A 111 -0.55 -7.67 15.44
C HIS A 111 -0.48 -6.91 16.76
N ASP A 112 0.62 -7.06 17.52
CA ASP A 112 0.95 -6.24 18.69
C ASP A 112 1.32 -4.77 18.36
N ASN A 113 1.31 -4.40 17.07
CA ASN A 113 1.70 -3.10 16.52
C ASN A 113 3.18 -2.74 16.72
N THR A 114 4.06 -3.73 16.89
CA THR A 114 5.52 -3.55 16.77
C THR A 114 5.96 -3.60 15.32
N ALA A 115 6.88 -2.70 14.93
CA ALA A 115 7.47 -2.69 13.60
C ALA A 115 8.88 -3.28 13.63
N TRP A 116 9.17 -4.17 12.69
CA TRP A 116 10.44 -4.86 12.54
C TRP A 116 10.98 -4.65 11.13
N ALA A 117 12.28 -4.35 11.00
CA ALA A 117 12.90 -4.05 9.72
C ALA A 117 14.20 -4.84 9.50
N TRP A 118 14.51 -5.09 8.24
CA TRP A 118 15.77 -5.66 7.78
C TRP A 118 16.09 -5.18 6.35
N GLY A 119 17.17 -5.68 5.79
CA GLY A 119 17.66 -5.30 4.47
C GLY A 119 18.69 -4.19 4.50
N THR A 120 19.24 -3.93 3.33
CA THR A 120 20.27 -2.92 3.09
C THR A 120 20.00 -2.21 1.78
N SER A 121 20.31 -0.92 1.75
CA SER A 121 20.29 -0.12 0.52
C SER A 121 21.47 -0.43 -0.42
N GLY A 122 21.46 0.15 -1.63
CA GLY A 122 22.50 -0.02 -2.66
C GLY A 122 23.95 0.21 -2.24
N ASN A 123 24.20 0.95 -1.15
CA ASN A 123 25.54 1.15 -0.57
C ASN A 123 25.86 0.18 0.58
N TYR A 124 25.07 -0.88 0.76
CA TYR A 124 25.10 -1.83 1.88
C TYR A 124 24.93 -1.20 3.27
N SER A 125 24.43 0.03 3.34
CA SER A 125 23.98 0.65 4.59
C SER A 125 22.53 0.24 4.87
N GLY A 126 22.22 -0.09 6.12
CA GLY A 126 20.89 -0.56 6.51
C GLY A 126 20.89 -1.31 7.83
N PHE A 127 19.92 -2.21 7.96
CA PHE A 127 19.73 -3.05 9.15
C PHE A 127 20.47 -4.40 9.06
N GLY A 128 20.94 -4.77 7.86
CA GLY A 128 21.53 -6.08 7.59
C GLY A 128 20.45 -7.15 7.38
N GLY A 129 20.85 -8.42 7.33
CA GLY A 129 19.93 -9.53 7.00
C GLY A 129 19.14 -10.10 8.17
N ASN A 130 19.25 -9.54 9.37
CA ASN A 130 18.49 -10.01 10.54
C ASN A 130 17.40 -8.99 10.88
N PRO A 131 16.13 -9.42 10.99
CA PRO A 131 15.05 -8.56 11.47
C PRO A 131 15.34 -7.96 12.84
N ILE A 132 15.19 -6.64 12.96
CA ILE A 132 15.29 -5.92 14.24
C ILE A 132 14.02 -5.11 14.49
N GLN A 133 13.57 -5.04 15.74
CA GLN A 133 12.48 -4.15 16.10
C GLN A 133 12.95 -2.70 16.02
N VAL A 134 12.22 -1.86 15.29
CA VAL A 134 12.56 -0.44 15.07
C VAL A 134 11.55 0.53 15.68
N MET A 135 10.31 0.08 15.92
CA MET A 135 9.26 0.94 16.47
C MET A 135 8.16 0.13 17.17
N SER A 136 7.32 0.83 17.94
CA SER A 136 6.07 0.33 18.51
C SER A 136 4.91 1.30 18.25
N ASN A 137 3.68 0.82 18.42
CA ASN A 137 2.44 1.56 18.15
C ASN A 137 2.31 2.00 16.70
N VAL A 138 2.67 1.14 15.75
CA VAL A 138 2.60 1.41 14.31
C VAL A 138 1.32 0.85 13.72
N SER A 139 0.57 1.67 12.98
CA SER A 139 -0.67 1.27 12.29
C SER A 139 -0.49 1.01 10.80
N PHE A 140 0.51 1.63 10.17
CA PHE A 140 0.77 1.53 8.74
C PHE A 140 2.26 1.74 8.48
N LEU A 141 2.78 1.13 7.41
CA LEU A 141 4.14 1.36 6.95
C LEU A 141 4.16 1.43 5.44
N ASP A 142 5.12 2.17 4.91
CA ASP A 142 5.49 2.07 3.51
C ASP A 142 7.01 2.09 3.44
N ALA A 143 7.55 1.05 2.83
CA ALA A 143 8.97 0.89 2.67
C ALA A 143 9.35 1.36 1.27
N GLY A 144 10.54 1.93 1.13
CA GLY A 144 11.12 2.25 -0.17
C GLY A 144 12.60 1.87 -0.23
N SER A 145 13.25 2.18 -1.34
CA SER A 145 14.65 1.80 -1.60
C SER A 145 15.62 2.04 -0.44
N ASN A 146 15.59 3.24 0.16
CA ASN A 146 16.52 3.66 1.21
C ASN A 146 15.82 4.26 2.45
N THR A 147 14.49 4.26 2.48
CA THR A 147 13.68 4.91 3.51
C THR A 147 12.52 4.02 3.92
N LEU A 148 12.25 3.93 5.21
CA LEU A 148 11.05 3.33 5.77
C LEU A 148 10.22 4.44 6.40
N CYS A 149 8.97 4.57 5.99
CA CYS A 149 8.03 5.55 6.52
C CYS A 149 6.89 4.84 7.26
N TYR A 150 6.51 5.34 8.43
CA TYR A 150 5.56 4.71 9.33
C TYR A 150 4.49 5.70 9.74
N VAL A 151 3.24 5.22 9.84
CA VAL A 151 2.17 5.92 10.55
C VAL A 151 1.95 5.23 11.88
N LYS A 152 2.02 5.98 12.98
CA LYS A 152 1.71 5.47 14.32
C LYS A 152 0.21 5.54 14.60
N ASN A 153 -0.25 4.77 15.59
CA ASN A 153 -1.65 4.71 16.02
C ASN A 153 -2.23 6.08 16.40
N ASP A 154 -1.38 6.99 16.90
CA ASP A 154 -1.74 8.37 17.24
C ASP A 154 -1.89 9.29 16.01
N GLY A 155 -1.60 8.80 14.79
CA GLY A 155 -1.67 9.55 13.54
C GLY A 155 -0.39 10.33 13.19
N THR A 156 0.68 10.21 13.97
CA THR A 156 1.99 10.80 13.62
C THR A 156 2.73 9.99 12.58
N VAL A 157 3.57 10.65 11.78
CA VAL A 157 4.40 10.02 10.75
C VAL A 157 5.87 10.02 11.18
N TRP A 158 6.56 8.91 10.95
CA TRP A 158 7.96 8.72 11.36
C TRP A 158 8.75 8.02 10.27
N SER A 159 10.01 8.42 10.08
CA SER A 159 10.88 7.84 9.07
C SER A 159 12.21 7.34 9.63
N ILE A 160 12.76 6.31 8.99
CA ILE A 160 14.07 5.71 9.25
C ILE A 160 14.75 5.54 7.89
N GLY A 161 16.08 5.71 7.81
CA GLY A 161 16.84 5.55 6.58
C GLY A 161 17.53 6.84 6.12
N ALA A 162 17.63 7.05 4.82
CA ALA A 162 18.24 8.24 4.23
C ALA A 162 17.22 9.39 4.07
N ASN A 163 17.64 10.63 4.28
CA ASN A 163 16.82 11.84 4.18
C ASN A 163 17.47 12.89 3.26
N SER A 164 18.01 12.48 2.11
CA SER A 164 18.84 13.32 1.24
C SER A 164 18.08 14.47 0.56
N ALA A 165 16.76 14.38 0.45
CA ALA A 165 15.89 15.41 -0.13
C ALA A 165 14.93 16.05 0.88
N GLY A 166 15.03 15.71 2.17
CA GLY A 166 14.15 16.21 3.21
C GLY A 166 12.79 15.51 3.28
N HIS A 167 12.66 14.35 2.63
CA HIS A 167 11.43 13.55 2.59
C HIS A 167 11.00 12.95 3.94
N PHE A 168 11.79 13.11 5.00
CA PHE A 168 11.32 12.86 6.37
C PHE A 168 10.36 13.95 6.87
N GLY A 169 10.42 15.15 6.29
CA GLY A 169 9.60 16.29 6.67
C GLY A 169 9.88 16.83 8.07
N ASP A 170 11.10 16.64 8.58
CA ASP A 170 11.56 17.08 9.89
C ASP A 170 12.24 18.47 9.87
N GLY A 171 12.26 19.13 8.70
CA GLY A 171 12.96 20.39 8.48
C GLY A 171 14.45 20.25 8.17
N ASN A 172 14.99 19.03 8.09
CA ASN A 172 16.42 18.78 7.86
C ASN A 172 16.66 17.89 6.63
N VAL A 173 17.95 17.75 6.26
CA VAL A 173 18.44 16.75 5.30
C VAL A 173 19.54 15.93 5.94
N ASN A 174 19.56 14.63 5.66
CA ASN A 174 20.63 13.72 6.08
C ASN A 174 20.97 12.73 4.97
N TYR A 175 22.21 12.76 4.49
CA TYR A 175 22.69 11.89 3.41
C TYR A 175 23.08 10.49 3.88
N LEU A 176 23.28 10.31 5.19
CA LEU A 176 23.64 9.01 5.76
C LEU A 176 22.39 8.28 6.23
N PHE A 177 22.45 6.95 6.16
CA PHE A 177 21.43 6.08 6.72
C PHE A 177 21.32 6.29 8.23
N ASN A 178 20.13 6.63 8.71
CA ASN A 178 19.84 6.77 10.12
C ASN A 178 18.86 5.70 10.57
N SER A 179 19.27 4.82 11.49
CA SER A 179 18.41 3.78 12.07
C SER A 179 17.50 4.28 13.22
N ILE A 180 17.69 5.52 13.66
CA ILE A 180 16.88 6.14 14.72
C ILE A 180 15.65 6.79 14.08
N PRO A 181 14.42 6.42 14.51
CA PRO A 181 13.21 7.07 14.01
C PRO A 181 13.18 8.58 14.22
N VAL A 182 12.79 9.29 13.16
CA VAL A 182 12.61 10.74 13.16
C VAL A 182 11.16 11.08 12.85
N GLN A 183 10.55 11.94 13.64
CA GLN A 183 9.15 12.34 13.47
C GLN A 183 9.02 13.44 12.41
N MET A 184 8.03 13.31 11.53
CA MET A 184 7.61 14.33 10.58
C MET A 184 6.90 15.49 11.30
N LEU A 185 7.23 16.73 10.93
CA LEU A 185 6.60 17.92 11.50
C LEU A 185 5.18 18.13 10.97
N ASN A 186 4.32 18.72 11.80
CA ASN A 186 2.98 19.22 11.45
C ASN A 186 1.95 18.17 11.00
N ILE A 187 2.22 16.87 11.14
CA ILE A 187 1.29 15.78 10.81
C ILE A 187 0.97 14.96 12.06
N ASN A 188 -0.31 14.89 12.43
CA ASN A 188 -0.80 14.17 13.62
C ASN A 188 -2.09 13.38 13.39
N ASN A 189 -2.56 13.32 12.15
CA ASN A 189 -3.81 12.67 11.74
C ASN A 189 -3.64 11.89 10.44
N ALA A 190 -2.43 11.36 10.18
CA ALA A 190 -2.16 10.54 9.01
C ALA A 190 -2.95 9.23 9.05
N ALA A 191 -3.41 8.82 7.88
CA ALA A 191 -4.02 7.52 7.61
C ALA A 191 -3.06 6.62 6.83
N ARG A 192 -2.31 7.18 5.88
CA ARG A 192 -1.35 6.46 5.02
C ARG A 192 -0.17 7.34 4.64
N VAL A 193 0.88 6.68 4.18
CA VAL A 193 2.00 7.28 3.50
C VAL A 193 2.28 6.50 2.21
N ALA A 194 2.82 7.17 1.20
CA ALA A 194 3.41 6.57 0.01
C ALA A 194 4.78 7.23 -0.21
N VAL A 195 5.84 6.45 -0.17
CA VAL A 195 7.22 6.87 -0.36
C VAL A 195 7.53 6.76 -1.84
N ASN A 196 8.17 7.78 -2.37
CA ASN A 196 8.84 7.78 -3.66
C ASN A 196 10.35 7.81 -3.37
N PHE A 197 11.20 7.60 -4.38
CA PHE A 197 12.66 7.56 -4.26
C PHE A 197 13.25 8.69 -3.38
N LEU A 198 12.72 9.91 -3.49
CA LEU A 198 13.18 11.09 -2.74
C LEU A 198 12.03 11.96 -2.20
N SER A 199 10.81 11.43 -2.14
CA SER A 199 9.63 12.19 -1.68
C SER A 199 8.73 11.31 -0.82
N THR A 200 7.86 11.93 -0.02
CA THR A 200 6.83 11.21 0.74
C THR A 200 5.50 11.92 0.57
N ILE A 201 4.49 11.16 0.19
CA ILE A 201 3.10 11.58 0.06
C ILE A 201 2.36 11.07 1.29
N ILE A 202 1.51 11.89 1.87
CA ILE A 202 0.79 11.61 3.11
C ILE A 202 -0.70 11.77 2.83
N LEU A 203 -1.49 10.74 3.14
CA LEU A 203 -2.94 10.82 3.15
C LEU A 203 -3.41 10.98 4.59
N LEU A 204 -4.12 12.05 4.88
CA LEU A 204 -4.70 12.31 6.20
C LEU A 204 -6.08 11.68 6.33
N LYS A 205 -6.52 11.47 7.59
CA LYS A 205 -7.84 10.90 7.94
C LYS A 205 -9.02 11.77 7.47
N ASP A 206 -8.78 13.04 7.15
CA ASP A 206 -9.79 13.95 6.58
C ASP A 206 -9.85 13.93 5.04
N SER A 207 -9.16 12.96 4.43
CA SER A 207 -9.03 12.79 2.96
C SER A 207 -8.22 13.85 2.24
N SER A 208 -7.49 14.71 2.97
CA SER A 208 -6.51 15.62 2.36
C SER A 208 -5.17 14.93 2.10
N VAL A 209 -4.46 15.40 1.07
CA VAL A 209 -3.13 14.90 0.69
C VAL A 209 -2.08 15.96 0.94
N TRP A 210 -0.95 15.53 1.51
CA TRP A 210 0.22 16.34 1.77
C TRP A 210 1.45 15.68 1.16
N SER A 211 2.50 16.45 0.92
CA SER A 211 3.71 15.95 0.29
C SER A 211 4.95 16.67 0.82
N VAL A 212 6.08 15.97 0.83
CA VAL A 212 7.38 16.49 1.28
C VAL A 212 8.54 15.81 0.55
N GLY A 213 9.69 16.49 0.45
CA GLY A 213 10.89 15.96 -0.20
C GLY A 213 11.18 16.60 -1.55
N ASP A 214 11.71 15.82 -2.49
CA ASP A 214 12.06 16.27 -3.84
C ASP A 214 10.82 16.58 -4.68
N ASN A 215 10.93 17.62 -5.52
CA ASN A 215 9.89 18.01 -6.47
C ASN A 215 10.46 18.29 -7.88
N TYR A 216 11.68 17.86 -8.18
CA TYR A 216 12.30 18.15 -9.49
C TYR A 216 11.46 17.60 -10.65
N GLY A 217 10.88 16.41 -10.46
CA GLY A 217 9.96 15.76 -11.41
C GLY A 217 8.49 16.13 -11.25
N GLY A 218 8.13 17.07 -10.37
CA GLY A 218 6.75 17.37 -10.00
C GLY A 218 6.13 16.37 -9.00
N ASN A 219 6.95 15.51 -8.38
CA ASN A 219 6.54 14.43 -7.49
C ASN A 219 5.66 14.88 -6.31
N LEU A 220 5.71 16.15 -5.92
CA LEU A 220 4.94 16.67 -4.79
C LEU A 220 3.53 17.16 -5.17
N GLY A 221 3.24 17.41 -6.45
CA GLY A 221 1.91 17.87 -6.87
C GLY A 221 1.53 19.28 -6.38
N LEU A 222 2.49 20.13 -6.04
CA LEU A 222 2.26 21.43 -5.39
C LEU A 222 1.94 22.59 -6.37
N GLY A 223 1.78 22.31 -7.66
CA GLY A 223 1.51 23.28 -8.73
C GLY A 223 2.63 24.30 -8.94
N SER A 224 3.83 24.04 -8.42
CA SER A 224 4.96 24.97 -8.46
C SER A 224 6.26 24.26 -8.80
N ASN A 225 7.18 25.00 -9.41
CA ASN A 225 8.53 24.53 -9.75
C ASN A 225 9.51 24.69 -8.57
N ILE A 226 9.01 24.67 -7.32
CA ILE A 226 9.90 24.57 -6.16
C ILE A 226 10.66 23.25 -6.28
N THR A 227 11.94 23.23 -5.95
CA THR A 227 12.76 22.04 -6.19
C THR A 227 12.58 20.98 -5.11
N GLN A 228 12.27 21.39 -3.87
CA GLN A 228 12.01 20.49 -2.75
C GLN A 228 11.27 21.23 -1.62
N THR A 229 10.71 20.47 -0.67
CA THR A 229 10.20 20.97 0.61
C THR A 229 10.76 20.13 1.75
N LEU A 230 11.13 20.77 2.86
CA LEU A 230 11.69 20.09 4.04
C LEU A 230 10.64 19.86 5.14
N ILE A 231 9.45 20.42 4.97
CA ILE A 231 8.29 20.23 5.83
C ILE A 231 7.08 19.92 4.95
N PRO A 232 6.11 19.13 5.45
CA PRO A 232 4.93 18.77 4.67
C PRO A 232 4.15 20.00 4.19
N MET A 233 3.74 19.95 2.92
CA MET A 233 2.88 20.94 2.29
C MET A 233 1.64 20.27 1.71
N GLN A 234 0.50 20.94 1.81
CA GLN A 234 -0.75 20.40 1.28
C GLN A 234 -0.78 20.42 -0.25
N VAL A 235 -1.18 19.31 -0.85
CA VAL A 235 -1.51 19.20 -2.28
C VAL A 235 -2.90 19.79 -2.48
N ALA A 236 -2.95 21.04 -2.95
CA ALA A 236 -4.20 21.79 -3.10
C ALA A 236 -4.93 21.46 -4.42
N GLY A 237 -6.24 21.72 -4.45
CA GLY A 237 -7.03 21.62 -5.69
C GLY A 237 -7.40 20.20 -6.14
N ILE A 238 -7.09 19.18 -5.33
CA ILE A 238 -7.47 17.78 -5.56
C ILE A 238 -8.75 17.42 -4.76
N PRO A 239 -9.64 16.56 -5.28
CA PRO A 239 -10.78 16.06 -4.52
C PRO A 239 -10.37 15.25 -3.28
N LYS A 240 -11.36 14.85 -2.48
CA LYS A 240 -11.13 13.94 -1.35
C LYS A 240 -10.57 12.61 -1.83
N ILE A 241 -9.42 12.24 -1.25
CA ILE A 241 -8.68 11.03 -1.59
C ILE A 241 -8.90 9.96 -0.52
N ILE A 242 -8.92 8.70 -0.95
CA ILE A 242 -9.03 7.53 -0.07
C ILE A 242 -7.92 6.51 -0.26
N ASP A 243 -7.12 6.64 -1.32
CA ASP A 243 -5.87 5.90 -1.46
C ASP A 243 -4.84 6.70 -2.26
N ILE A 244 -3.56 6.48 -1.95
CA ILE A 244 -2.41 7.07 -2.63
C ILE A 244 -1.39 5.96 -2.93
N LYS A 245 -0.74 6.05 -4.09
CA LYS A 245 0.32 5.14 -4.55
C LYS A 245 1.38 5.93 -5.29
N SER A 246 2.63 5.53 -5.15
CA SER A 246 3.74 6.18 -5.85
C SER A 246 4.51 5.15 -6.65
N ASN A 247 5.14 5.62 -7.71
CA ASN A 247 6.29 4.94 -8.27
C ASN A 247 7.51 5.87 -8.24
N ALA A 248 8.61 5.48 -8.88
CA ALA A 248 9.88 6.23 -8.86
C ALA A 248 9.76 7.68 -9.35
N GLU A 249 8.71 7.98 -10.09
CA GLU A 249 8.63 9.15 -10.94
C GLU A 249 7.27 9.85 -10.89
N ALA A 250 6.24 9.20 -10.38
CA ALA A 250 4.87 9.67 -10.38
C ALA A 250 4.10 9.20 -9.16
N THR A 251 2.99 9.85 -8.88
CA THR A 251 2.04 9.46 -7.83
C THR A 251 0.65 9.44 -8.40
N ILE A 252 -0.15 8.46 -7.98
CA ILE A 252 -1.58 8.37 -8.26
C ILE A 252 -2.40 8.42 -6.97
N ALA A 253 -3.58 9.01 -7.07
CA ALA A 253 -4.51 9.16 -5.96
C ALA A 253 -5.93 8.76 -6.38
N LEU A 254 -6.56 7.91 -5.59
CA LEU A 254 -7.90 7.40 -5.83
C LEU A 254 -8.92 8.17 -5.01
N THR A 255 -9.91 8.73 -5.69
CA THR A 255 -11.04 9.41 -5.07
C THR A 255 -12.13 8.42 -4.64
N VAL A 256 -13.06 8.93 -3.84
CA VAL A 256 -14.25 8.20 -3.41
C VAL A 256 -15.19 7.80 -4.55
N ASN A 257 -15.19 8.57 -5.64
CA ASN A 257 -16.06 8.33 -6.81
C ASN A 257 -15.41 7.41 -7.85
N GLY A 258 -14.31 6.73 -7.51
CA GLY A 258 -13.60 5.86 -8.44
C GLY A 258 -12.80 6.57 -9.53
N ASN A 259 -12.58 7.88 -9.40
CA ASN A 259 -11.67 8.63 -10.28
C ASN A 259 -10.23 8.55 -9.78
N VAL A 260 -9.26 8.49 -10.71
CA VAL A 260 -7.82 8.44 -10.41
C VAL A 260 -7.15 9.72 -10.89
N TYR A 261 -6.42 10.39 -9.99
CA TYR A 261 -5.58 11.54 -10.29
C TYR A 261 -4.12 11.13 -10.34
N THR A 262 -3.30 11.83 -11.13
CA THR A 262 -1.85 11.60 -11.23
C THR A 262 -1.08 12.92 -11.23
N TRP A 263 0.14 12.92 -10.70
CA TRP A 263 1.14 13.98 -10.84
C TRP A 263 2.56 13.39 -10.81
N GLY A 264 3.58 14.20 -11.06
CA GLY A 264 4.95 13.76 -11.32
C GLY A 264 5.24 13.68 -12.82
N ILE A 265 6.08 12.75 -13.25
CA ILE A 265 6.41 12.57 -14.67
C ILE A 265 5.17 12.12 -15.45
N ASP A 266 4.80 12.89 -16.48
CA ASP A 266 3.83 12.46 -17.48
C ASP A 266 4.54 11.66 -18.57
N TYR A 267 4.30 10.35 -18.57
CA TYR A 267 4.93 9.46 -19.51
C TYR A 267 4.49 9.68 -20.98
N ASN A 268 3.34 10.31 -21.24
CA ASN A 268 2.89 10.60 -22.61
C ASN A 268 3.70 11.71 -23.26
N SER A 269 3.95 12.79 -22.49
CA SER A 269 4.57 14.00 -23.00
C SER A 269 6.07 14.07 -22.71
N GLY A 270 6.55 13.28 -21.75
CA GLY A 270 7.93 13.34 -21.25
C GLY A 270 8.21 14.58 -20.40
N TYR A 271 7.17 15.36 -20.05
CA TYR A 271 7.27 16.55 -19.20
C TYR A 271 6.78 16.26 -17.77
N TYR A 272 7.14 17.16 -16.85
CA TYR A 272 6.70 17.09 -15.47
C TYR A 272 5.34 17.74 -15.28
N ASN A 273 4.46 17.02 -14.60
CA ASN A 273 3.18 17.51 -14.15
C ASN A 273 3.25 17.86 -12.67
N TYR A 274 3.35 19.16 -12.40
CA TYR A 274 3.47 19.69 -11.05
C TYR A 274 2.12 19.75 -10.33
N SER A 275 1.00 19.47 -10.98
CA SER A 275 -0.35 19.54 -10.39
C SER A 275 -1.09 18.21 -10.56
N PRO A 276 -1.92 17.79 -9.61
CA PRO A 276 -2.78 16.64 -9.80
C PRO A 276 -3.70 16.81 -11.02
N THR A 277 -3.67 15.84 -11.92
CA THR A 277 -4.54 15.78 -13.10
C THR A 277 -5.36 14.51 -13.13
N LEU A 278 -6.62 14.62 -13.52
CA LEU A 278 -7.52 13.46 -13.70
C LEU A 278 -7.05 12.60 -14.87
N ILE A 279 -6.79 11.31 -14.60
CA ILE A 279 -6.54 10.32 -15.65
C ILE A 279 -7.86 10.04 -16.37
N GLN A 280 -7.89 10.34 -17.65
CA GLN A 280 -9.06 10.07 -18.50
C GLN A 280 -9.15 8.56 -18.81
N ASN A 281 -10.37 8.08 -19.11
CA ASN A 281 -10.66 6.68 -19.47
C ASN A 281 -10.47 5.64 -18.35
N LEU A 282 -10.46 6.08 -17.09
CA LEU A 282 -10.71 5.25 -15.92
C LEU A 282 -12.00 5.71 -15.25
N SER A 283 -12.84 4.76 -14.85
CA SER A 283 -14.08 5.00 -14.12
C SER A 283 -14.35 3.85 -13.17
N ASN A 284 -15.03 4.13 -12.06
CA ASN A 284 -15.45 3.14 -11.06
C ASN A 284 -14.27 2.30 -10.52
N ILE A 285 -13.11 2.94 -10.35
CA ILE A 285 -11.92 2.29 -9.82
C ILE A 285 -12.08 2.01 -8.33
N ILE A 286 -11.81 0.77 -7.94
CA ILE A 286 -11.93 0.26 -6.58
C ILE A 286 -10.56 0.06 -5.91
N ALA A 287 -9.50 -0.15 -6.69
CA ALA A 287 -8.13 -0.26 -6.20
C ALA A 287 -7.12 0.32 -7.20
N ILE A 288 -5.99 0.79 -6.67
CA ILE A 288 -4.83 1.27 -7.41
C ILE A 288 -3.57 0.64 -6.84
N SER A 289 -2.58 0.38 -7.67
CA SER A 289 -1.27 -0.14 -7.25
C SER A 289 -0.15 0.56 -8.02
N GLY A 290 0.93 0.84 -7.30
CA GLY A 290 2.19 1.35 -7.81
C GLY A 290 3.34 0.71 -7.04
N CYS A 291 4.55 1.10 -7.39
CA CYS A 291 5.75 0.71 -6.68
C CYS A 291 6.82 1.80 -6.84
N ASP A 292 7.37 2.29 -5.74
CA ASP A 292 8.37 3.38 -5.62
C ASP A 292 9.64 3.27 -6.49
N ASP A 293 10.00 2.10 -7.01
CA ASP A 293 11.07 1.96 -8.02
C ASP A 293 10.61 1.29 -9.32
N GLY A 294 9.32 0.98 -9.41
CA GLY A 294 8.65 0.56 -10.64
C GLY A 294 8.42 1.71 -11.59
N ASN A 295 8.01 1.34 -12.80
CA ASN A 295 7.75 2.30 -13.87
C ASN A 295 6.31 2.25 -14.37
N HIS A 296 5.44 1.50 -13.69
CA HIS A 296 4.05 1.32 -14.07
C HIS A 296 3.11 1.36 -12.87
N PHE A 297 1.83 1.46 -13.19
CA PHE A 297 0.72 1.41 -12.26
C PHE A 297 -0.29 0.38 -12.75
N LEU A 298 -1.08 -0.12 -11.81
CA LEU A 298 -2.29 -0.89 -12.09
C LEU A 298 -3.51 -0.20 -11.45
N ALA A 299 -4.68 -0.40 -12.06
CA ALA A 299 -5.97 -0.02 -11.47
C ALA A 299 -6.98 -1.14 -11.69
N LEU A 300 -7.85 -1.36 -10.71
CA LEU A 300 -8.91 -2.37 -10.74
C LEU A 300 -10.26 -1.66 -10.65
N ASP A 301 -11.18 -1.95 -11.56
CA ASP A 301 -12.56 -1.46 -11.50
C ASP A 301 -13.51 -2.44 -10.80
N GLU A 302 -14.72 -1.96 -10.48
CA GLU A 302 -15.79 -2.77 -9.87
C GLU A 302 -16.26 -3.96 -10.72
N ASN A 303 -15.99 -3.92 -12.03
CA ASN A 303 -16.35 -4.96 -13.00
C ASN A 303 -15.26 -6.02 -13.16
N LYS A 304 -14.26 -6.03 -12.27
CA LYS A 304 -13.13 -6.98 -12.27
C LYS A 304 -12.21 -6.81 -13.48
N ASN A 305 -12.15 -5.62 -14.06
CA ASN A 305 -11.20 -5.27 -15.10
C ASN A 305 -9.95 -4.64 -14.48
N CYS A 306 -8.79 -5.20 -14.83
CA CYS A 306 -7.49 -4.65 -14.47
C CYS A 306 -6.93 -3.83 -15.64
N TYR A 307 -6.51 -2.61 -15.34
CA TYR A 307 -5.88 -1.68 -16.25
C TYR A 307 -4.41 -1.48 -15.88
N GLY A 308 -3.52 -1.36 -16.87
CA GLY A 308 -2.10 -1.10 -16.66
C GLY A 308 -1.57 0.04 -17.53
N TRP A 309 -0.62 0.80 -17.01
CA TRP A 309 0.10 1.85 -17.77
C TRP A 309 1.43 2.18 -17.12
N GLY A 310 2.38 2.67 -17.90
CA GLY A 310 3.72 3.02 -17.48
C GLY A 310 4.76 2.85 -18.57
N LYS A 311 6.02 3.06 -18.21
CA LYS A 311 7.15 2.63 -19.05
C LYS A 311 7.24 1.11 -19.05
N ASN A 312 7.86 0.59 -20.10
CA ASN A 312 8.08 -0.84 -20.27
C ASN A 312 9.57 -1.16 -20.37
N ASN A 313 10.35 -0.72 -19.37
CA ASN A 313 11.81 -0.82 -19.40
C ASN A 313 12.33 -2.27 -19.32
N TYR A 314 11.49 -3.20 -18.88
CA TYR A 314 11.85 -4.59 -18.59
C TYR A 314 10.91 -5.60 -19.26
N ASN A 315 10.31 -5.23 -20.40
CA ASN A 315 9.36 -6.03 -21.17
C ASN A 315 8.19 -6.61 -20.34
N SER A 316 7.06 -5.93 -20.46
CA SER A 316 5.72 -6.33 -20.05
C SER A 316 5.45 -6.41 -18.56
N SER A 317 5.98 -5.46 -17.79
CA SER A 317 5.76 -5.36 -16.34
C SER A 317 4.28 -5.30 -15.95
N PHE A 318 3.37 -4.91 -16.85
CA PHE A 318 1.91 -4.87 -16.64
C PHE A 318 1.11 -5.68 -17.67
N GLY A 319 1.72 -6.65 -18.36
CA GLY A 319 1.02 -7.54 -19.30
C GLY A 319 0.80 -6.95 -20.69
N SER A 320 1.73 -6.10 -21.14
CA SER A 320 1.74 -5.54 -22.50
C SER A 320 3.17 -5.53 -23.05
N PRO A 321 3.41 -5.99 -24.30
CA PRO A 321 4.73 -5.96 -24.92
C PRO A 321 5.24 -4.55 -25.21
N ASN A 322 4.35 -3.55 -25.23
CA ASN A 322 4.69 -2.16 -25.50
C ASN A 322 4.38 -1.26 -24.29
N PRO A 323 5.17 -0.17 -24.09
CA PRO A 323 4.79 0.86 -23.14
C PRO A 323 3.44 1.44 -23.50
N SER A 324 2.64 1.71 -22.46
CA SER A 324 1.34 2.37 -22.59
C SER A 324 1.31 3.48 -21.57
N TYR A 325 1.26 4.72 -22.01
CA TYR A 325 1.31 5.88 -21.12
C TYR A 325 -0.09 6.38 -20.73
N THR A 326 -1.11 5.69 -21.22
CA THR A 326 -2.50 5.80 -20.79
C THR A 326 -2.98 4.43 -20.31
N PRO A 327 -3.93 4.37 -19.36
CA PRO A 327 -4.48 3.10 -18.91
C PRO A 327 -5.04 2.27 -20.06
N SER A 328 -4.65 0.99 -20.13
CA SER A 328 -5.18 0.01 -21.07
C SER A 328 -5.65 -1.23 -20.31
N LEU A 329 -6.69 -1.90 -20.80
CA LEU A 329 -7.19 -3.14 -20.23
C LEU A 329 -6.15 -4.26 -20.42
N VAL A 330 -5.69 -4.87 -19.33
CA VAL A 330 -4.63 -5.90 -19.35
C VAL A 330 -5.10 -7.27 -18.85
N ALA A 331 -6.16 -7.31 -18.04
CA ALA A 331 -6.79 -8.55 -17.59
C ALA A 331 -8.25 -8.33 -17.18
N THR A 332 -9.04 -9.40 -17.22
CA THR A 332 -10.43 -9.44 -16.75
C THR A 332 -10.60 -10.58 -15.73
N ASP A 333 -11.74 -10.56 -15.03
CA ASP A 333 -12.04 -11.48 -13.92
C ASP A 333 -11.01 -11.38 -12.78
N VAL A 334 -10.46 -10.18 -12.58
CA VAL A 334 -9.46 -9.87 -11.58
C VAL A 334 -10.13 -9.42 -10.29
N ILE A 335 -9.68 -9.97 -9.17
CA ILE A 335 -10.06 -9.52 -7.83
C ILE A 335 -8.89 -8.87 -7.12
N ASP A 336 -7.63 -9.10 -7.53
CA ASP A 336 -6.43 -8.53 -6.90
C ASP A 336 -5.47 -7.98 -7.95
N ILE A 337 -4.82 -6.86 -7.66
CA ILE A 337 -3.79 -6.25 -8.49
C ILE A 337 -2.55 -5.87 -7.69
N MET A 338 -1.41 -6.01 -8.33
CA MET A 338 -0.14 -5.65 -7.76
C MET A 338 0.88 -5.25 -8.83
N ALA A 339 1.37 -4.01 -8.74
CA ALA A 339 2.50 -3.53 -9.51
C ALA A 339 3.82 -3.77 -8.75
N GLY A 340 4.77 -4.44 -9.41
CA GLY A 340 6.16 -4.49 -8.98
C GLY A 340 7.08 -3.59 -9.80
N GLU A 341 8.40 -3.84 -9.80
CA GLU A 341 9.41 -3.01 -10.48
C GLU A 341 9.45 -3.42 -11.93
N THR A 342 9.60 -4.72 -12.12
CA THR A 342 9.74 -5.39 -13.43
C THR A 342 8.62 -6.37 -13.71
N PHE A 343 7.68 -6.56 -12.78
CA PHE A 343 6.62 -7.57 -12.87
C PHE A 343 5.32 -7.06 -12.27
N SER A 344 4.23 -7.81 -12.44
CA SER A 344 2.96 -7.60 -11.76
C SER A 344 2.31 -8.91 -11.40
N TYR A 345 1.49 -8.91 -10.35
CA TYR A 345 0.59 -10.01 -10.02
C TYR A 345 -0.86 -9.60 -10.13
N ILE A 346 -1.69 -10.58 -10.49
CA ILE A 346 -3.14 -10.50 -10.34
C ILE A 346 -3.66 -11.79 -9.72
N VAL A 347 -4.77 -11.69 -9.01
CA VAL A 347 -5.54 -12.85 -8.56
C VAL A 347 -6.88 -12.82 -9.25
N LYS A 348 -7.31 -13.95 -9.79
CA LYS A 348 -8.62 -14.08 -10.44
C LYS A 348 -9.71 -14.51 -9.46
N SER A 349 -10.97 -14.36 -9.85
CA SER A 349 -12.13 -14.74 -9.02
C SER A 349 -12.15 -16.20 -8.57
N ASP A 350 -11.48 -17.09 -9.32
CA ASP A 350 -11.32 -18.51 -8.97
C ASP A 350 -10.20 -18.76 -7.94
N GLY A 351 -9.52 -17.71 -7.49
CA GLY A 351 -8.42 -17.78 -6.54
C GLY A 351 -7.05 -18.05 -7.15
N SER A 352 -6.96 -18.21 -8.48
CA SER A 352 -5.70 -18.46 -9.17
C SER A 352 -4.80 -17.23 -9.17
N LEU A 353 -3.49 -17.44 -8.97
CA LEU A 353 -2.47 -16.40 -9.01
C LEU A 353 -1.83 -16.34 -10.38
N TRP A 354 -1.70 -15.15 -10.95
CA TRP A 354 -1.06 -14.94 -12.24
C TRP A 354 -0.01 -13.84 -12.12
N ALA A 355 1.05 -13.92 -12.90
CA ALA A 355 2.01 -12.82 -13.00
C ALA A 355 2.52 -12.58 -14.42
N THR A 356 3.14 -11.43 -14.63
CA THR A 356 3.72 -10.97 -15.89
C THR A 356 5.01 -10.22 -15.65
N GLY A 357 5.85 -10.08 -16.66
CA GLY A 357 7.08 -9.28 -16.63
C GLY A 357 8.35 -10.12 -16.47
N PHE A 358 9.36 -9.52 -15.88
CA PHE A 358 10.74 -10.03 -15.86
C PHE A 358 11.28 -10.25 -14.44
N THR A 359 12.14 -11.25 -14.25
CA THR A 359 12.95 -11.42 -13.03
C THR A 359 14.35 -11.94 -13.37
N ASN A 360 15.35 -11.53 -12.60
CA ASN A 360 16.74 -11.95 -12.79
C ASN A 360 17.20 -13.12 -11.91
N LEU A 361 16.40 -13.59 -10.94
CA LEU A 361 16.78 -14.68 -10.03
C LEU A 361 15.54 -15.35 -9.39
N GLY A 362 14.74 -16.12 -10.15
CA GLY A 362 13.76 -17.09 -9.61
C GLY A 362 12.78 -16.61 -8.53
N SER A 363 12.69 -15.30 -8.28
CA SER A 363 12.27 -14.75 -7.00
C SER A 363 10.77 -14.54 -6.90
N VAL A 364 10.10 -14.48 -8.03
CA VAL A 364 8.67 -14.18 -8.11
C VAL A 364 7.91 -15.33 -8.78
N TRP A 365 8.59 -16.19 -9.53
CA TRP A 365 7.94 -17.29 -10.24
C TRP A 365 7.90 -18.61 -9.47
N LEU A 366 8.12 -18.64 -8.15
CA LEU A 366 7.94 -19.84 -7.32
C LEU A 366 8.64 -21.09 -7.91
N ASN A 367 9.94 -20.97 -8.21
CA ASN A 367 10.75 -22.05 -8.79
C ASN A 367 10.43 -22.44 -10.25
N LEU A 368 9.62 -21.66 -10.98
CA LEU A 368 9.59 -21.71 -12.44
C LEU A 368 10.93 -21.21 -13.02
N PRO A 369 11.28 -21.57 -14.28
CA PRO A 369 12.55 -21.20 -14.89
C PRO A 369 12.86 -19.70 -14.77
N SER A 370 14.08 -19.36 -14.35
CA SER A 370 14.51 -17.98 -14.08
C SER A 370 14.55 -17.06 -15.31
N ASN A 371 14.26 -17.59 -16.49
CA ASN A 371 14.21 -16.89 -17.77
C ASN A 371 12.79 -16.83 -18.36
N LEU A 372 11.75 -17.13 -17.56
CA LEU A 372 10.37 -16.91 -17.96
C LEU A 372 10.09 -15.40 -17.94
N GLU A 373 10.31 -14.75 -19.08
CA GLU A 373 9.76 -13.44 -19.39
C GLU A 373 8.40 -13.69 -20.05
N THR A 374 7.33 -13.16 -19.46
CA THR A 374 5.99 -13.28 -20.03
C THR A 374 5.46 -11.90 -20.36
N ASP A 375 5.01 -11.75 -21.61
CA ASP A 375 4.43 -10.51 -22.10
C ASP A 375 2.94 -10.35 -21.75
N THR A 376 2.39 -11.41 -21.17
CA THR A 376 1.01 -11.54 -20.73
C THR A 376 0.99 -12.19 -19.35
N PHE A 377 -0.09 -11.96 -18.61
CA PHE A 377 -0.32 -12.66 -17.35
C PHE A 377 -0.35 -14.17 -17.60
N THR A 378 0.51 -14.88 -16.87
CA THR A 378 0.65 -16.34 -16.91
C THR A 378 0.31 -16.93 -15.56
N LEU A 379 -0.45 -18.03 -15.57
CA LEU A 379 -0.84 -18.75 -14.36
C LEU A 379 0.41 -19.23 -13.62
N ILE A 380 0.47 -18.92 -12.33
CA ILE A 380 1.47 -19.44 -11.40
C ILE A 380 0.79 -20.54 -10.58
N ASP A 381 1.44 -21.69 -10.50
CA ASP A 381 1.05 -22.76 -9.59
C ASP A 381 2.01 -22.81 -8.40
N PRO A 382 1.59 -22.29 -7.23
CA PRO A 382 2.41 -22.28 -6.02
C PRO A 382 2.73 -23.68 -5.50
N SER A 383 1.92 -24.69 -5.84
CA SER A 383 2.19 -26.06 -5.42
C SER A 383 3.44 -26.64 -6.07
N LEU A 384 3.94 -26.02 -7.15
CA LEU A 384 5.20 -26.37 -7.80
C LEU A 384 6.43 -25.86 -7.05
N ALA A 385 6.28 -24.90 -6.13
CA ALA A 385 7.33 -24.51 -5.22
C ALA A 385 7.35 -25.46 -4.01
N PRO A 386 8.44 -26.24 -3.80
CA PRO A 386 8.59 -27.04 -2.60
C PRO A 386 8.46 -26.14 -1.37
N GLU A 387 7.68 -26.56 -0.37
CA GLU A 387 7.50 -25.86 0.90
C GLU A 387 6.80 -24.49 0.79
N ALA A 388 6.32 -24.11 -0.40
CA ALA A 388 5.43 -22.97 -0.52
C ALA A 388 4.13 -23.24 0.23
N CYS A 389 3.72 -22.22 0.97
CA CYS A 389 2.42 -22.23 1.62
C CYS A 389 1.34 -22.42 0.56
N LYS A 390 0.27 -23.15 0.90
CA LYS A 390 -0.85 -23.28 -0.03
C LYS A 390 -1.41 -21.88 -0.28
N ILE A 391 -1.45 -21.43 -1.54
CA ILE A 391 -2.35 -20.34 -1.91
C ILE A 391 -3.74 -20.83 -1.58
N VAL A 392 -4.39 -20.09 -0.71
CA VAL A 392 -5.81 -20.24 -0.53
C VAL A 392 -6.40 -18.99 -1.12
N GLY A 393 -6.99 -19.19 -2.30
CA GLY A 393 -7.53 -18.12 -3.10
C GLY A 393 -8.67 -17.42 -2.35
N GLY A 394 -8.73 -16.10 -2.47
CA GLY A 394 -9.90 -15.30 -2.08
C GLY A 394 -10.31 -15.34 -0.60
N GLY A 395 -9.48 -15.89 0.28
CA GLY A 395 -9.75 -16.04 1.70
C GLY A 395 -8.71 -16.95 2.31
N LEU A 396 -8.17 -16.55 3.46
CA LEU A 396 -7.32 -17.41 4.27
C LEU A 396 -8.08 -18.73 4.53
N PRO A 397 -7.42 -19.92 4.46
CA PRO A 397 -8.08 -21.21 4.75
C PRO A 397 -8.62 -21.31 6.18
N CYS A 398 -8.24 -20.34 6.99
CA CYS A 398 -8.50 -20.25 8.41
C CYS A 398 -9.40 -19.06 8.76
N PHE A 399 -9.86 -18.30 7.76
CA PHE A 399 -10.80 -17.21 7.97
C PHE A 399 -12.27 -17.55 7.75
N ASP A 400 -12.60 -18.73 7.20
CA ASP A 400 -14.00 -19.17 7.19
C ASP A 400 -14.57 -19.28 8.61
N GLU A 401 -13.73 -19.48 9.64
CA GLU A 401 -14.13 -19.41 11.06
C GLU A 401 -13.84 -18.04 11.72
N LEU A 402 -12.86 -17.26 11.27
CA LEU A 402 -12.59 -15.91 11.83
C LEU A 402 -13.51 -14.82 11.30
N ILE A 403 -14.32 -15.07 10.26
CA ILE A 403 -15.47 -14.22 9.95
C ILE A 403 -16.50 -14.27 11.10
N ASN A 404 -16.60 -15.38 11.84
CA ASN A 404 -17.44 -15.44 13.05
C ASN A 404 -16.84 -14.71 14.25
N ASP A 405 -15.54 -14.38 14.24
CA ASP A 405 -14.85 -13.73 15.37
C ASP A 405 -14.25 -12.34 15.04
N SER A 406 -14.37 -11.85 13.82
CA SER A 406 -13.97 -10.48 13.45
C SER A 406 -15.17 -9.72 12.91
N ILE A 407 -15.80 -8.92 13.77
CA ILE A 407 -16.93 -8.09 13.35
C ILE A 407 -16.38 -6.97 12.46
N TYR A 408 -16.71 -7.04 11.18
CA TYR A 408 -16.37 -6.05 10.17
C TYR A 408 -17.21 -4.78 10.35
N PHE A 409 -16.67 -3.60 10.06
CA PHE A 409 -17.47 -2.36 10.09
C PHE A 409 -17.22 -1.58 8.80
N PRO A 410 -18.24 -1.38 7.94
CA PRO A 410 -18.08 -0.54 6.77
C PRO A 410 -17.64 0.87 7.19
N ASN A 411 -16.83 1.54 6.37
CA ASN A 411 -16.35 2.90 6.69
C ASN A 411 -16.64 3.89 5.57
N VAL A 412 -17.37 3.46 4.55
CA VAL A 412 -17.87 4.27 3.44
C VAL A 412 -19.19 3.65 2.97
N PHE A 413 -20.17 4.48 2.65
CA PHE A 413 -21.40 4.04 1.99
C PHE A 413 -22.00 5.21 1.20
N THR A 414 -22.80 4.90 0.20
CA THR A 414 -23.32 5.85 -0.79
C THR A 414 -24.84 5.69 -0.94
N PRO A 415 -25.65 6.35 -0.09
CA PRO A 415 -27.10 6.31 -0.20
C PRO A 415 -27.57 7.09 -1.44
N ASN A 416 -27.64 6.40 -2.58
CA ASN A 416 -28.03 6.92 -3.88
C ASN A 416 -29.31 6.22 -4.43
N GLY A 417 -29.81 5.20 -3.74
CA GLY A 417 -31.03 4.47 -4.07
C GLY A 417 -30.87 3.41 -5.15
N ASP A 418 -29.65 3.00 -5.49
CA ASP A 418 -29.38 1.93 -6.45
C ASP A 418 -29.46 0.51 -5.84
N GLY A 419 -29.65 0.42 -4.52
CA GLY A 419 -29.71 -0.83 -3.76
C GLY A 419 -28.35 -1.38 -3.32
N PHE A 420 -27.24 -0.75 -3.74
CA PHE A 420 -25.86 -1.09 -3.41
C PHE A 420 -25.25 -0.01 -2.51
N ASN A 421 -24.62 -0.41 -1.40
CA ASN A 421 -23.99 0.53 -0.45
C ASN A 421 -24.91 1.66 0.05
N ASP A 422 -26.23 1.49 0.01
CA ASP A 422 -27.20 2.47 0.51
C ASP A 422 -27.27 2.55 2.04
N HIS A 423 -26.66 1.58 2.72
CA HIS A 423 -26.79 1.40 4.16
C HIS A 423 -25.42 1.18 4.81
N PHE A 424 -25.16 1.93 5.87
CA PHE A 424 -24.12 1.64 6.83
C PHE A 424 -24.68 0.75 7.94
N TYR A 425 -24.24 -0.51 8.02
CA TYR A 425 -24.71 -1.48 9.01
C TYR A 425 -23.55 -2.21 9.67
N PHE A 426 -23.84 -2.84 10.80
CA PHE A 426 -22.91 -3.72 11.49
C PHE A 426 -23.28 -5.17 11.15
N PRO A 427 -22.32 -6.04 10.80
CA PRO A 427 -22.56 -7.46 10.58
C PRO A 427 -23.21 -8.07 11.82
N ASN A 428 -24.17 -8.95 11.60
CA ASN A 428 -24.88 -9.69 12.64
C ASN A 428 -24.24 -11.06 12.92
N GLU A 429 -23.16 -11.41 12.23
CA GLU A 429 -22.41 -12.64 12.43
C GLU A 429 -21.57 -12.55 13.71
N GLY A 430 -21.79 -13.48 14.64
CA GLY A 430 -21.02 -13.55 15.89
C GLY A 430 -21.45 -12.60 17.00
N ILE A 431 -22.49 -11.77 16.82
CA ILE A 431 -23.02 -10.84 17.85
C ILE A 431 -24.50 -11.07 18.14
N ASN A 432 -24.91 -10.86 19.39
CA ASN A 432 -26.32 -10.95 19.82
C ASN A 432 -26.90 -9.63 20.34
N GLU A 433 -26.04 -8.69 20.74
CA GLU A 433 -26.42 -7.34 21.17
C GLU A 433 -25.53 -6.32 20.47
N LEU A 434 -26.14 -5.21 20.04
CA LEU A 434 -25.46 -4.10 19.38
C LEU A 434 -26.13 -2.79 19.78
N ASN A 435 -25.32 -1.79 20.10
CA ASN A 435 -25.74 -0.40 20.19
C ASN A 435 -24.74 0.46 19.42
N CYS A 436 -25.18 1.03 18.30
CA CYS A 436 -24.37 1.95 17.51
C CYS A 436 -24.89 3.38 17.58
N GLN A 437 -23.97 4.32 17.71
CA GLN A 437 -24.21 5.75 17.71
C GLN A 437 -23.34 6.42 16.64
N ILE A 438 -23.95 7.29 15.84
CA ILE A 438 -23.28 8.08 14.80
C ILE A 438 -23.22 9.53 15.25
N PHE A 439 -22.06 10.15 15.11
CA PHE A 439 -21.78 11.53 15.45
C PHE A 439 -21.26 12.28 14.23
N ASN A 440 -21.68 13.53 14.08
CA ASN A 440 -21.04 14.43 13.12
C ASN A 440 -19.64 14.86 13.60
N ARG A 441 -18.90 15.57 12.74
CA ARG A 441 -17.55 16.09 13.05
C ARG A 441 -17.47 17.02 14.29
N TRP A 442 -18.60 17.49 14.80
CA TRP A 442 -18.68 18.37 15.97
C TRP A 442 -19.02 17.60 17.26
N GLY A 443 -19.06 16.26 17.21
CA GLY A 443 -19.42 15.41 18.34
C GLY A 443 -20.91 15.40 18.67
N THR A 444 -21.77 15.91 17.77
CA THR A 444 -23.23 15.82 17.95
C THR A 444 -23.74 14.49 17.40
N LYS A 445 -24.47 13.74 18.22
CA LYS A 445 -25.12 12.49 17.80
C LYS A 445 -26.20 12.78 16.75
N VAL A 446 -26.11 12.15 15.59
CA VAL A 446 -27.04 12.33 14.46
C VAL A 446 -27.96 11.13 14.27
N TYR A 447 -27.52 9.93 14.65
CA TYR A 447 -28.28 8.69 14.48
C TYR A 447 -27.86 7.66 15.55
N GLU A 448 -28.77 6.76 15.92
CA GLU A 448 -28.46 5.59 16.74
C GLU A 448 -29.41 4.44 16.47
N TRP A 449 -28.94 3.22 16.69
CA TRP A 449 -29.75 2.01 16.65
C TRP A 449 -29.20 0.95 17.60
N ASP A 450 -30.10 0.07 18.05
CA ASP A 450 -29.83 -0.93 19.09
C ASP A 450 -30.23 -2.36 18.70
N ASN A 451 -30.39 -2.60 17.39
CA ASN A 451 -30.75 -3.89 16.82
C ASN A 451 -29.65 -4.39 15.86
N ILE A 452 -29.35 -5.68 15.90
CA ILE A 452 -28.31 -6.32 15.06
C ILE A 452 -28.60 -6.24 13.55
N ASN A 453 -29.88 -6.08 13.16
CA ASN A 453 -30.28 -5.90 11.76
C ASN A 453 -30.53 -4.42 11.41
N GLY A 454 -30.18 -3.49 12.33
CA GLY A 454 -30.31 -2.07 12.10
C GLY A 454 -29.17 -1.52 11.25
N PHE A 455 -29.42 -0.36 10.65
CA PHE A 455 -28.51 0.31 9.75
C PHE A 455 -28.74 1.82 9.80
N TRP A 456 -27.82 2.57 9.20
CA TRP A 456 -27.91 3.99 8.97
C TRP A 456 -27.89 4.26 7.45
N ASP A 457 -28.91 4.94 6.94
CA ASP A 457 -29.07 5.29 5.51
C ASP A 457 -28.55 6.69 5.17
N GLY A 458 -27.76 7.30 6.07
CA GLY A 458 -27.25 8.65 5.89
C GLY A 458 -28.22 9.75 6.31
N LYS A 459 -29.31 9.41 7.02
CA LYS A 459 -30.26 10.40 7.56
C LYS A 459 -30.16 10.54 9.08
N THR A 460 -30.51 11.71 9.58
CA THR A 460 -30.67 11.96 11.02
C THR A 460 -31.83 11.13 11.59
N ALA A 461 -31.92 11.00 12.91
CA ALA A 461 -33.07 10.36 13.57
C ALA A 461 -34.44 11.02 13.22
N ALA A 462 -34.43 12.27 12.74
CA ALA A 462 -35.61 12.99 12.26
C ALA A 462 -35.93 12.72 10.78
N GLY A 463 -35.14 11.90 10.09
CA GLY A 463 -35.31 11.57 8.66
C GLY A 463 -34.71 12.59 7.69
N ASN A 464 -34.02 13.63 8.17
CA ASN A 464 -33.34 14.59 7.29
C ASN A 464 -31.99 14.05 6.83
N ASP A 465 -31.61 14.28 5.57
CA ASP A 465 -30.29 13.94 5.04
C ASP A 465 -29.14 14.57 5.84
N CYS A 466 -28.23 13.74 6.33
CA CYS A 466 -26.97 14.20 6.92
C CYS A 466 -26.03 14.68 5.81
N PRO A 467 -25.37 15.85 5.90
CA PRO A 467 -24.47 16.33 4.85
C PRO A 467 -23.34 15.36 4.51
N ASP A 468 -22.87 15.35 3.27
CA ASP A 468 -21.71 14.55 2.88
C ASP A 468 -20.48 14.90 3.73
N GLY A 469 -19.77 13.88 4.20
CA GLY A 469 -18.69 14.08 5.15
C GLY A 469 -18.29 12.85 5.94
N VAL A 470 -17.33 13.06 6.83
CA VAL A 470 -16.87 12.03 7.76
C VAL A 470 -17.67 12.14 9.04
N TYR A 471 -18.24 11.01 9.44
CA TYR A 471 -18.96 10.79 10.67
C TYR A 471 -18.14 9.88 11.55
N TYR A 472 -18.23 10.07 12.86
CA TYR A 472 -17.60 9.20 13.84
C TYR A 472 -18.66 8.27 14.38
N TYR A 473 -18.33 6.99 14.59
CA TYR A 473 -19.23 6.07 15.24
C TYR A 473 -18.62 5.45 16.49
N ILE A 474 -19.49 5.15 17.44
CA ILE A 474 -19.21 4.31 18.59
C ILE A 474 -20.19 3.15 18.50
N VAL A 475 -19.67 1.93 18.49
CA VAL A 475 -20.47 0.72 18.62
C VAL A 475 -20.07 0.00 19.90
N ASN A 476 -21.06 -0.37 20.71
CA ASN A 476 -20.91 -1.32 21.80
C ASN A 476 -21.62 -2.59 21.36
N TYR A 477 -20.95 -3.74 21.44
CA TYR A 477 -21.52 -5.01 21.03
C TYR A 477 -21.12 -6.12 22.00
N LYS A 478 -21.91 -7.19 22.01
CA LYS A 478 -21.56 -8.43 22.71
C LYS A 478 -21.45 -9.56 21.72
N ARG A 479 -20.40 -10.36 21.87
CA ARG A 479 -20.20 -11.55 21.06
C ARG A 479 -21.06 -12.69 21.59
N ILE A 480 -21.38 -13.63 20.71
CA ILE A 480 -22.00 -14.89 21.13
C ILE A 480 -21.01 -15.72 21.97
N ALA A 481 -19.71 -15.64 21.65
CA ALA A 481 -18.64 -16.38 22.31
C ALA A 481 -18.17 -15.78 23.65
N SER A 482 -18.29 -14.46 23.85
CA SER A 482 -17.94 -13.76 25.09
C SER A 482 -19.13 -12.94 25.59
N MET A 483 -19.56 -13.15 26.85
CA MET A 483 -20.63 -12.33 27.45
C MET A 483 -20.18 -10.90 27.80
N ASP A 484 -18.93 -10.54 27.50
CA ASP A 484 -18.37 -9.23 27.78
C ASP A 484 -18.77 -8.23 26.69
N THR A 485 -19.04 -6.99 27.11
CA THR A 485 -19.32 -5.89 26.18
C THR A 485 -18.00 -5.34 25.64
N GLU A 486 -17.85 -5.36 24.32
CA GLU A 486 -16.74 -4.75 23.59
C GLU A 486 -17.17 -3.41 23.00
N GLN A 487 -16.22 -2.48 22.88
CA GLN A 487 -16.42 -1.19 22.23
C GLN A 487 -15.51 -1.05 21.02
N HIS A 488 -16.08 -0.65 19.89
CA HIS A 488 -15.32 -0.26 18.72
C HIS A 488 -15.70 1.15 18.29
N THR A 489 -14.72 1.87 17.75
CA THR A 489 -14.91 3.23 17.29
C THR A 489 -14.22 3.41 15.95
N GLY A 490 -14.82 4.17 15.06
CA GLY A 490 -14.23 4.43 13.76
C GLY A 490 -14.87 5.62 13.07
N TYR A 491 -14.56 5.74 11.78
CA TYR A 491 -15.08 6.79 10.94
C TYR A 491 -15.87 6.17 9.79
N ILE A 492 -16.96 6.83 9.39
CA ILE A 492 -17.76 6.49 8.21
C ILE A 492 -17.78 7.71 7.31
N THR A 493 -17.48 7.50 6.04
CA THR A 493 -17.60 8.51 5.01
C THR A 493 -18.96 8.34 4.34
N LEU A 494 -19.83 9.34 4.52
CA LEU A 494 -21.12 9.45 3.84
C LEU A 494 -20.96 10.33 2.60
N ILE A 495 -21.35 9.82 1.43
CA ILE A 495 -21.29 10.51 0.13
C ILE A 495 -22.57 10.20 -0.64
N ARG A 496 -23.19 11.17 -1.30
CA ARG A 496 -24.37 10.94 -2.15
C ARG A 496 -24.10 11.12 -3.63
#